data_AF-A0AAJ6JGU9-F1
#
_entry.id   AF-A0AAJ6JGU9-F1
#
_cell.length_a   1.000
_cell.length_b   1.000
_cell.length_c   1.000
_cell.angle_alpha   90.00
_cell.angle_beta   90.00
_cell.angle_gamma   90.00
#
_symmetry.space_group_name_H-M   'P 1'
#
loop_
_entity.id
_entity.type
_entity.pdbx_description
1 polymer ?
#
loop_
_entity_poly.entity_id
_entity_poly.type
_entity_poly.pdbx_seq_one_letter_code
_entity_poly.pdbx_strand_id
1 'polypeptide(L)' 'MISAKPQSDDDDGLEAAVDQAIAACGGDMRSTIRALIVANEFLESEVCELMKAVAQAYSRGRFKTYSG' A
#
# COMPACT_ATOMS: atom_id res chain seq x y z
N MET A 1 27.42 17.59 -13.29
CA MET A 1 27.52 16.98 -11.95
C MET A 1 26.37 15.99 -11.82
N ILE A 2 26.68 14.70 -11.73
CA ILE A 2 25.67 13.65 -11.53
C ILE A 2 25.24 13.75 -10.05
N SER A 3 23.97 14.05 -9.79
CA SER A 3 23.44 14.07 -8.42
C SER A 3 23.14 12.63 -8.02
N ALA A 4 24.12 11.97 -7.40
CA ALA A 4 23.91 10.65 -6.80
C ALA A 4 22.90 10.82 -5.65
N LYS A 5 21.66 10.40 -5.88
CA LYS A 5 20.65 10.26 -4.83
C LYS A 5 21.05 9.03 -3.99
N PRO A 6 20.92 9.06 -2.66
CA PRO A 6 21.23 7.88 -1.85
C PRO A 6 20.29 6.76 -2.28
N GLN A 7 20.82 5.73 -2.92
CA GLN A 7 20.12 4.46 -3.10
C GLN A 7 20.11 3.81 -1.72
N SER A 8 19.00 4.02 -1.00
CA SER A 8 18.74 3.44 0.31
C SER A 8 18.11 2.06 0.15
N ASP A 9 18.32 1.17 1.12
CA ASP A 9 17.82 -0.22 1.20
C ASP A 9 16.33 -0.40 0.82
N ASP A 10 15.52 0.67 0.89
CA ASP A 10 14.12 0.70 0.43
C ASP A 10 13.96 0.45 -1.09
N ASP A 11 14.94 0.85 -1.90
CA ASP A 11 14.94 0.65 -3.36
C ASP A 11 15.11 -0.85 -3.69
N ASP A 12 15.99 -1.54 -2.95
CA ASP A 12 16.23 -2.98 -3.10
C ASP A 12 15.00 -3.81 -2.70
N GLY A 13 14.30 -3.39 -1.63
CA GLY A 13 13.06 -4.02 -1.20
C GLY A 13 11.91 -3.83 -2.21
N LEU A 14 11.84 -2.64 -2.81
CA LEU A 14 10.85 -2.34 -3.83
C LEU A 14 11.09 -3.16 -5.10
N GLU A 15 12.31 -3.19 -5.63
CA GLU A 15 12.64 -3.97 -6.83
C GLU A 15 12.39 -5.48 -6.62
N ALA A 16 12.72 -6.02 -5.44
CA ALA A 16 12.39 -7.41 -5.11
C ALA A 16 10.88 -7.69 -5.07
N ALA A 17 10.06 -6.73 -4.65
CA ALA A 17 8.60 -6.86 -4.67
C ALA A 17 8.04 -6.75 -6.09
N VAL A 18 8.63 -5.92 -6.95
CA VAL A 18 8.31 -5.82 -8.38
C VAL A 18 8.57 -7.14 -9.08
N ASP A 19 9.75 -7.73 -8.86
CA ASP A 19 10.11 -9.03 -9.43
C ASP A 19 9.14 -10.13 -9.00
N GLN A 20 8.73 -10.15 -7.73
CA GLN A 20 7.73 -11.09 -7.21
C GLN A 20 6.37 -10.90 -7.88
N ALA A 21 5.91 -9.66 -8.07
CA ALA A 21 4.64 -9.37 -8.73
C ALA A 21 4.65 -9.81 -10.20
N ILE A 22 5.76 -9.57 -10.91
CA ILE A 22 5.96 -10.01 -12.29
C ILE A 22 5.97 -11.54 -12.36
N ALA A 23 6.71 -12.21 -11.46
CA ALA A 23 6.77 -13.67 -11.40
C ALA A 23 5.40 -14.30 -11.11
N ALA A 24 4.61 -13.71 -10.21
CA ALA A 24 3.25 -14.14 -9.91
C ALA A 24 2.31 -14.03 -11.13
N CYS A 25 2.58 -13.10 -12.04
CA CYS A 25 1.85 -12.92 -13.30
C CYS A 25 2.48 -13.69 -14.48
N GLY A 26 3.40 -14.63 -14.22
CA GLY A 26 4.04 -15.42 -15.26
C GLY A 26 4.96 -14.62 -16.18
N GLY A 27 5.45 -13.46 -15.73
CA GLY A 27 6.30 -12.58 -16.52
C GLY A 27 5.55 -11.62 -17.43
N ASP A 28 4.20 -11.59 -17.44
CA ASP A 28 3.46 -10.62 -18.24
C ASP A 28 3.30 -9.29 -17.50
N MET A 29 4.04 -8.28 -17.94
CA MET A 29 3.99 -6.93 -17.38
C MET A 29 2.60 -6.29 -17.52
N ARG A 30 1.84 -6.58 -18.58
CA ARG A 30 0.51 -5.98 -18.76
C ARG A 30 -0.48 -6.56 -17.74
N SER A 31 -0.44 -7.86 -17.51
CA SER A 31 -1.23 -8.51 -16.44
C SER A 31 -0.77 -8.05 -15.05
N THR A 32 0.54 -7.90 -14.84
CA THR A 32 1.09 -7.37 -13.57
C THR A 32 0.56 -5.98 -13.26
N ILE A 33 0.61 -5.05 -14.22
CA ILE A 33 0.11 -3.68 -14.03
C ILE A 33 -1.40 -3.69 -13.75
N ARG A 34 -2.17 -4.51 -14.46
CA ARG A 34 -3.62 -4.65 -14.21
C ARG A 34 -3.90 -5.16 -12.79
N ALA A 35 -3.17 -6.19 -12.36
CA ALA A 35 -3.30 -6.74 -11.01
C ALA A 35 -2.96 -5.70 -9.94
N LEU A 36 -1.90 -4.92 -10.14
CA LEU A 36 -1.50 -3.85 -9.22
C LEU A 36 -2.54 -2.73 -9.14
N ILE A 37 -3.14 -2.33 -10.26
CA ILE A 37 -4.23 -1.33 -10.27
C ILE A 37 -5.43 -1.83 -9.46
N VAL A 38 -5.87 -3.07 -9.71
CA VAL A 38 -7.00 -3.67 -8.98
C VAL A 38 -6.69 -3.82 -7.49
N ALA A 39 -5.48 -4.24 -7.14
CA ALA A 39 -5.04 -4.33 -5.74
C ALA A 39 -5.03 -2.96 -5.06
N ASN A 40 -4.60 -1.92 -5.76
CA ASN A 40 -4.61 -0.56 -5.22
C ASN A 40 -6.04 -0.04 -5.01
N GLU A 41 -6.94 -0.21 -5.98
CA GLU A 41 -8.37 0.13 -5.83
C GLU A 41 -9.00 -0.59 -4.63
N PHE A 42 -8.66 -1.87 -4.44
CA PHE A 42 -9.11 -2.63 -3.28
C PHE A 42 -8.60 -2.05 -1.96
N LEU A 43 -7.30 -1.74 -1.86
CA LEU A 43 -6.70 -1.14 -0.66
C LEU A 43 -7.32 0.22 -0.33
N GLU A 44 -7.56 1.07 -1.34
CA GLU A 44 -8.23 2.36 -1.17
C GLU A 44 -9.65 2.18 -0.62
N SER A 45 -10.38 1.15 -1.08
CA SER A 45 -11.72 0.82 -0.57
C SER A 45 -11.69 0.36 0.89
N GLU A 46 -10.75 -0.51 1.26
CA GLU A 46 -10.59 -1.00 2.63
C GLU A 46 -10.21 0.13 3.60
N VAL A 47 -9.33 1.05 3.16
CA VAL A 47 -8.98 2.24 3.94
C VAL A 47 -10.21 3.12 4.16
N CYS A 48 -11.02 3.34 3.12
CA CYS A 48 -12.25 4.11 3.23
C CYS A 48 -13.24 3.50 4.24
N GLU A 49 -13.45 2.18 4.18
CA GLU A 49 -14.31 1.47 5.13
C GLU A 49 -13.77 1.50 6.56
N LEU A 50 -12.45 1.33 6.72
CA LEU A 50 -11.80 1.45 8.02
C LEU A 50 -11.99 2.85 8.61
N MET A 51 -11.78 3.91 7.81
CA MET A 51 -11.97 5.28 8.26
C MET A 51 -13.43 5.55 8.68
N LYS A 52 -14.42 5.00 7.96
CA LYS A 52 -15.83 5.09 8.36
C LYS A 52 -16.09 4.40 9.69
N ALA A 53 -15.58 3.18 9.87
CA ALA A 53 -15.72 2.42 11.11
C ALA A 53 -15.09 3.16 12.31
N VAL A 54 -13.89 3.72 12.10
CA VAL A 54 -13.20 4.54 13.10
C VAL A 54 -14.03 5.77 13.45
N ALA A 55 -14.48 6.56 12.45
CA ALA A 55 -15.31 7.74 12.67
C ALA A 55 -16.62 7.42 13.42
N GLN A 56 -17.24 6.28 13.10
CA GLN A 56 -18.43 5.80 13.79
C GLN A 56 -18.14 5.46 15.25
N ALA A 57 -17.02 4.79 15.54
CA ALA A 57 -16.64 4.46 16.91
C ALA A 57 -16.26 5.71 17.74
N TYR A 58 -15.62 6.72 17.13
CA TYR A 58 -15.41 8.03 17.77
C TYR A 58 -16.73 8.73 18.09
N SER A 59 -17.66 8.80 17.13
CA SER A 59 -18.99 9.39 17.33
C SER A 59 -19.80 8.71 18.43
N ARG A 60 -19.54 7.42 18.69
CA ARG A 60 -20.19 6.63 19.74
C ARG A 60 -19.48 6.68 21.09
N GLY A 61 -18.48 7.55 21.26
CA GLY A 61 -17.71 7.72 22.50
C GLY A 61 -16.94 6.47 22.92
N ARG A 62 -16.64 5.57 21.97
CA ARG A 62 -16.08 4.23 22.23
C ARG A 62 -14.56 4.22 22.26
N PHE A 63 -13.90 5.27 21.77
CA PHE A 63 -12.49 5.50 21.98
C PHE A 63 -12.28 6.31 23.26
N LYS A 64 -11.75 5.67 24.30
CA LYS A 64 -11.13 6.41 25.40
C LYS A 64 -9.82 6.97 24.86
N THR A 65 -9.67 8.29 24.87
CA THR A 65 -8.37 8.91 24.61
C THR A 65 -7.38 8.30 25.59
N TYR A 66 -6.29 7.73 25.07
CA TYR A 66 -5.14 7.42 25.91
C TYR A 66 -4.55 8.75 26.35
N SER A 67 -4.96 9.23 27.52
CA SER A 67 -4.24 10.31 28.20
C SER A 67 -3.04 9.65 28.84
N GLY A 68 -1.89 9.76 28.17
CA GLY A 68 -0.60 9.61 28.83
C GLY A 68 -0.44 10.64 29.95
#